data_AF-A0A0E4H5E1-F1
#
_entry.id   AF-A0A0E4H5E1-F1
#
_cell.length_a   1.000
_cell.length_b   1.000
_cell.length_c   1.000
_cell.angle_alpha   90.00
_cell.angle_beta   90.00
_cell.angle_gamma   90.00
#
_symmetry.space_group_name_H-M   'P 1'
#
loop_
_entity.id
_entity.type
_entity.pdbx_description
1 polymer ?
#
loop_
_entity_poly.entity_id
_entity_poly.type
_entity_poly.pdbx_seq_one_letter_code
_entity_poly.pdbx_strand_id
1 'polypeptide(L)'
;MTRAEANQIIDCCYVHLMVMKHHYEKTREFELDIIEKANLEQINELLFAIQTGIDRGYFIDIEVTCINDDTTQLWEEVSQTFSK
;
A
#
# COMPACT_ATOMS: atom_id res chain seq x y z
N MET A 1 18.84 4.97 -8.14
CA MET A 1 18.29 3.62 -8.00
C MET A 1 18.39 2.91 -9.34
N THR A 2 18.60 1.61 -9.39
CA THR A 2 18.50 0.83 -10.63
C THR A 2 17.03 0.48 -10.91
N ARG A 3 16.68 0.22 -12.17
CA ARG A 3 15.32 -0.23 -12.52
C ARG A 3 14.92 -1.52 -11.80
N ALA A 4 15.88 -2.41 -11.54
CA ALA A 4 15.63 -3.65 -10.80
C ALA A 4 15.30 -3.38 -9.32
N GLU A 5 16.04 -2.47 -8.67
CA GLU A 5 15.75 -2.03 -7.29
C GLU A 5 14.38 -1.34 -7.21
N ALA A 6 14.06 -0.47 -8.16
CA ALA A 6 12.76 0.19 -8.24
C ALA A 6 11.61 -0.81 -8.33
N ASN A 7 11.74 -1.83 -9.19
CA ASN A 7 10.73 -2.88 -9.32
C ASN A 7 10.57 -3.69 -8.03
N GLN A 8 11.67 -4.04 -7.35
CA GLN A 8 11.61 -4.76 -6.08
C GLN A 8 10.89 -3.95 -4.98
N ILE A 9 11.10 -2.64 -4.94
CA ILE A 9 10.41 -1.75 -4.00
C ILE A 9 8.92 -1.72 -4.32
N ILE A 10 8.54 -1.54 -5.59
CA ILE A 10 7.13 -1.54 -6.01
C ILE A 10 6.45 -2.88 -5.70
N ASP A 11 7.12 -4.00 -5.96
CA ASP A 11 6.60 -5.34 -5.63
C ASP A 11 6.37 -5.49 -4.12
N CYS A 12 7.31 -5.03 -3.30
CA CYS A 12 7.19 -5.04 -1.84
C CYS A 12 6.00 -4.19 -1.37
N CYS A 13 5.88 -2.96 -1.87
CA CYS A 13 4.78 -2.06 -1.54
C CYS A 13 3.43 -2.67 -1.91
N TYR A 14 3.34 -3.25 -3.11
CA TYR A 14 2.13 -3.90 -3.58
C TYR A 14 1.69 -5.04 -2.66
N VAL A 15 2.62 -5.90 -2.23
CA VAL A 15 2.32 -7.00 -1.30
C VAL A 15 1.82 -6.47 0.04
N HIS A 16 2.47 -5.45 0.62
CA HIS A 16 2.02 -4.84 1.87
C HIS A 16 0.60 -4.27 1.76
N LEU A 17 0.33 -3.50 0.70
CA LEU A 17 -0.97 -2.91 0.44
C LEU A 17 -2.07 -3.97 0.28
N MET A 18 -1.78 -5.07 -0.42
CA MET A 18 -2.72 -6.18 -0.59
C MET A 18 -3.06 -6.87 0.74
N VAL A 19 -2.07 -7.08 1.62
CA VAL A 19 -2.30 -7.65 2.95
C VAL A 19 -3.14 -6.71 3.82
N MET A 20 -2.84 -5.40 3.83
CA MET A 20 -3.62 -4.41 4.58
C MET A 20 -5.05 -4.31 4.06
N LYS A 21 -5.24 -4.27 2.74
CA LYS A 21 -6.56 -4.26 2.11
C LYS A 21 -7.39 -5.46 2.54
N HIS A 22 -6.81 -6.66 2.46
CA HIS A 22 -7.48 -7.89 2.89
C HIS A 22 -7.89 -7.84 4.37
N HIS A 23 -7.06 -7.27 5.24
CA HIS A 23 -7.40 -7.11 6.65
C HIS A 23 -8.61 -6.20 6.88
N TYR A 24 -8.74 -5.10 6.14
CA TYR A 24 -9.88 -4.19 6.25
C TYR A 24 -11.14 -4.75 5.56
N GLU A 25 -11.00 -5.51 4.48
CA GLU A 25 -12.12 -6.10 3.74
C GLU A 25 -12.64 -7.42 4.33
N LYS A 26 -11.91 -8.05 5.27
CA LYS A 26 -12.39 -9.27 5.92
C LYS A 26 -13.75 -9.03 6.59
N THR A 27 -14.61 -10.04 6.62
CA THR A 27 -15.89 -9.94 7.33
C THR A 27 -15.63 -9.70 8.82
N ARG A 28 -16.18 -8.59 9.33
CA ARG A 28 -16.06 -8.16 10.73
C ARG A 28 -17.45 -8.09 11.35
N GLU A 29 -17.50 -8.28 12.66
CA GLU A 29 -18.75 -8.13 13.45
C GLU A 29 -19.18 -6.65 13.53
N PHE A 30 -18.23 -5.72 13.37
CA PHE A 30 -18.45 -4.29 13.41
C PHE A 30 -17.99 -3.61 12.12
N GLU A 31 -18.65 -2.51 11.76
CA GLU A 31 -18.19 -1.65 10.67
C GLU A 31 -16.82 -1.05 10.96
N LEU A 32 -16.07 -0.77 9.89
CA LEU A 32 -14.83 -0.02 9.97
C LEU A 32 -15.08 1.37 10.59
N ASP A 33 -14.21 1.76 11.51
CA ASP A 33 -14.24 3.11 12.06
C ASP A 33 -13.74 4.16 11.03
N ILE A 34 -13.78 5.44 11.40
CA ILE A 34 -13.42 6.55 10.51
C ILE A 34 -11.96 6.46 10.05
N ILE A 35 -11.05 6.06 10.96
CA ILE A 35 -9.62 5.93 10.67
C ILE A 35 -9.40 4.72 9.77
N GLU A 36 -10.02 3.59 10.08
CA GLU A 36 -9.92 2.37 9.26
C GLU A 36 -10.48 2.58 7.84
N LYS A 37 -11.58 3.34 7.70
CA LYS A 37 -12.14 3.73 6.40
C LYS A 37 -11.17 4.61 5.60
N ALA A 38 -10.60 5.63 6.24
CA ALA A 38 -9.61 6.50 5.60
C ALA A 38 -8.36 5.71 5.16
N ASN A 39 -7.88 4.78 5.99
CA ASN A 39 -6.76 3.91 5.65
C ASN A 39 -7.09 3.02 4.45
N LEU A 40 -8.29 2.44 4.38
CA LEU A 40 -8.72 1.63 3.24
C LEU A 40 -8.82 2.46 1.95
N GLU A 41 -9.29 3.70 2.03
CA GLU A 41 -9.30 4.63 0.89
C GLU A 41 -7.87 4.90 0.40
N GLN A 42 -6.95 5.24 1.30
CA GLN A 42 -5.55 5.50 0.95
C GLN A 42 -4.86 4.27 0.34
N ILE A 43 -5.15 3.06 0.84
CA ILE A 43 -4.66 1.81 0.24
C ILE A 43 -5.13 1.66 -1.20
N ASN A 44 -6.42 1.95 -1.46
CA ASN A 44 -6.96 1.85 -2.82
C ASN A 44 -6.33 2.89 -3.76
N GLU A 45 -6.07 4.11 -3.29
CA GLU A 45 -5.37 5.14 -4.06
C GLU A 45 -3.94 4.72 -4.42
N LEU A 46 -3.18 4.18 -3.45
CA LEU A 46 -1.81 3.71 -3.68
C LEU A 46 -1.77 2.50 -4.63
N LEU A 47 -2.68 1.54 -4.47
CA LEU A 47 -2.80 0.41 -5.41
C LEU A 47 -3.13 0.89 -6.83
N PHE A 48 -4.00 1.88 -6.96
CA PHE A 48 -4.33 2.49 -8.25
C PHE A 48 -3.13 3.22 -8.86
N ALA A 49 -2.34 3.94 -8.07
CA ALA A 49 -1.11 4.57 -8.51
C ALA A 49 -0.10 3.53 -9.02
N ILE A 50 0.10 2.44 -8.28
CA ILE A 50 0.96 1.31 -8.67
C ILE A 50 0.49 0.71 -10.01
N GLN A 51 -0.81 0.43 -10.14
CA GLN A 51 -1.35 -0.13 -11.38
C GLN A 51 -1.19 0.85 -12.57
N THR A 52 -1.44 2.13 -12.34
CA THR A 52 -1.32 3.16 -13.38
C THR A 52 0.11 3.30 -13.88
N GLY A 53 1.12 3.27 -13.00
CA GLY A 53 2.52 3.34 -13.44
C GLY A 53 3.00 2.07 -14.14
N ILE A 54 2.46 0.90 -13.78
CA ILE A 54 2.66 -0.34 -14.55
C ILE A 54 2.09 -0.17 -15.97
N ASP A 55 0.85 0.30 -16.08
CA ASP A 55 0.16 0.46 -17.37
C ASP A 55 0.86 1.51 -18.27
N ARG A 56 1.45 2.55 -17.66
CA ARG A 56 2.26 3.58 -18.35
C ARG A 56 3.67 3.09 -18.71
N GLY A 57 4.08 1.90 -18.25
CA GLY A 57 5.31 1.21 -18.62
C GLY A 57 6.56 1.59 -17.81
N TYR A 58 6.44 2.48 -16.83
CA TYR A 58 7.52 2.81 -15.90
C TYR A 58 7.03 3.69 -14.73
N PHE A 59 7.70 3.53 -13.59
CA PHE A 59 7.77 4.53 -12.52
C PHE A 59 9.08 5.31 -12.64
N ILE A 60 9.06 6.60 -12.31
CA ILE A 60 10.28 7.36 -12.07
C ILE A 60 10.72 7.24 -10.60
N ASP A 61 12.01 7.42 -10.33
CA ASP A 61 12.61 7.21 -8.99
C ASP A 61 11.88 7.96 -7.86
N ILE A 62 11.38 9.17 -8.14
CA ILE A 62 10.63 9.97 -7.16
C ILE A 62 9.26 9.36 -6.84
N GLU A 63 8.55 8.81 -7.82
CA GLU A 63 7.25 8.15 -7.60
C GLU A 63 7.44 6.87 -6.76
N VAL A 64 8.47 6.09 -7.05
CA VAL A 64 8.81 4.88 -6.28
C VAL A 64 9.11 5.24 -4.82
N THR A 65 9.87 6.31 -4.60
CA THR A 65 10.21 6.78 -3.25
C THR A 65 8.95 7.21 -2.49
N CYS A 66 8.09 8.02 -3.11
CA CYS A 66 6.83 8.44 -2.49
C CYS A 66 5.91 7.26 -2.15
N ILE A 67 5.71 6.32 -3.08
CA ILE A 67 4.89 5.13 -2.85
C ILE A 67 5.46 4.29 -1.70
N ASN A 68 6.78 4.13 -1.64
CA ASN A 68 7.44 3.37 -0.59
C ASN A 68 7.27 4.01 0.79
N ASP A 69 7.47 5.33 0.89
CA ASP A 69 7.33 6.06 2.14
C ASP A 69 5.89 5.99 2.66
N ASP A 70 4.91 6.25 1.78
CA ASP A 70 3.48 6.19 2.12
C ASP A 70 3.06 4.77 2.55
N THR A 71 3.51 3.75 1.80
CA THR A 71 3.20 2.35 2.13
C THR A 71 3.83 1.91 3.44
N THR A 72 5.07 2.36 3.71
CA THR A 72 5.78 2.02 4.95
C THR A 72 5.11 2.66 6.16
N GLN A 73 4.80 3.95 6.10
CA GLN A 73 4.09 4.64 7.16
C GLN A 73 2.76 3.94 7.48
N LEU A 74 1.97 3.63 6.45
CA LEU A 74 0.70 2.97 6.65
C LEU A 74 0.86 1.56 7.23
N TRP A 75 1.87 0.81 6.78
CA TRP A 75 2.17 -0.51 7.32
C TRP A 75 2.58 -0.45 8.80
N GLU A 76 3.34 0.55 9.23
CA GLU A 76 3.70 0.73 10.65
C GLU A 76 2.47 0.95 11.55
N GLU A 77 1.45 1.65 11.05
CA GLU A 77 0.19 1.86 11.76
C GLU A 77 -0.63 0.56 11.85
N VAL A 78 -0.75 -0.19 10.75
CA VAL A 78 -1.57 -1.42 10.71
C VAL A 78 -0.85 -2.61 11.34
N SER A 79 0.47 -2.74 11.20
CA SER A 79 1.26 -3.89 11.68
C SER A 79 1.20 -4.12 13.19
N GLN A 80 1.01 -3.05 13.96
CA GLN A 80 0.79 -3.11 15.40
C GLN A 80 -0.45 -3.91 15.78
N THR A 81 -1.44 -4.02 14.89
CA THR A 81 -2.66 -4.79 15.10
C THR A 81 -2.49 -6.28 14.81
N PHE A 82 -1.52 -6.68 13.97
CA PHE A 82 -1.23 -8.09 13.67
C PHE A 82 -0.27 -8.74 14.67
N SER A 83 0.41 -7.94 15.52
CA SER A 83 1.39 -8.43 16.49
C SER A 83 0.77 -8.73 17.88
N LYS A 84 -0.56 -8.75 17.99
CA LYS A 84 -1.32 -9.10 19.21
C LYS A 84 -1.94 -10.49 19.08
#